data_AF-A0A525P2T5-F1
#
_entry.id   AF-A0A525P2T5-F1
#
_cell.length_a   1.000
_cell.length_b   1.000
_cell.length_c   1.000
_cell.angle_alpha   90.00
_cell.angle_beta   90.00
_cell.angle_gamma   90.00
#
_symmetry.space_group_name_H-M   'P 1'
#
loop_
_entity.id
_entity.type
_entity.pdbx_description
1 polymer ?
#
loop_
_entity_poly.entity_id
_entity_poly.type
_entity_poly.pdbx_seq_one_letter_code
_entity_poly.pdbx_strand_id
1 'polypeptide(L)' 'MDFLNLSQGSSAILALIVVVVMLVLFVRETLPTEVVALAGTAVMLALGILPYDDAQAVLQNSAP' A
#
# COMPACT_ATOMS: atom_id res chain seq x y z
N MET A 1 5.22 5.04 13.23
CA MET A 1 6.68 4.82 13.17
C MET A 1 7.17 5.41 11.85
N ASP A 2 7.86 6.56 11.88
CA ASP A 2 8.48 7.14 10.67
C ASP A 2 9.85 6.51 10.46
N PHE A 3 9.91 5.44 9.65
CA PHE A 3 11.16 4.72 9.37
C PHE A 3 12.04 5.45 8.34
N LEU A 4 11.45 6.26 7.45
CA LEU A 4 12.14 7.03 6.42
C LEU A 4 11.63 8.47 6.41
N ASN A 5 12.53 9.45 6.50
CA ASN A 5 12.17 10.86 6.43
C ASN A 5 11.99 11.29 4.97
N LEU A 6 10.84 10.92 4.38
CA LEU A 6 10.50 11.26 3.01
C LEU A 6 9.84 12.63 2.95
N SER A 7 10.18 13.44 1.94
CA SER A 7 9.45 14.67 1.66
C SER A 7 8.03 14.34 1.19
N GLN A 8 7.06 15.22 1.45
CA GLN A 8 5.66 15.01 1.07
C GLN A 8 5.50 14.71 -0.44
N GLY A 9 6.29 15.39 -1.29
CA GLY A 9 6.28 15.13 -2.74
C GLY A 9 6.82 13.75 -3.10
N SER A 10 7.89 13.30 -2.44
CA SER A 10 8.46 11.96 -2.65
C SER A 10 7.47 10.86 -2.23
N SER A 11 6.81 11.02 -1.09
CA SER A 11 5.80 10.06 -0.61
C SER A 11 4.61 9.95 -1.57
N ALA A 12 4.13 11.08 -2.11
CA ALA A 12 3.04 11.09 -3.08
C ALA A 12 3.42 10.36 -4.39
N ILE A 13 4.63 10.61 -4.92
CA ILE A 13 5.12 9.95 -6.13
C ILE A 13 5.26 8.44 -5.90
N LEU A 14 5.85 8.03 -4.77
CA LEU A 14 5.99 6.62 -4.43
C LEU A 14 4.64 5.92 -4.28
N ALA A 15 3.66 6.58 -3.64
CA ALA A 15 2.32 6.03 -3.52
C ALA A 15 1.67 5.79 -4.89
N LEU A 16 1.77 6.75 -5.81
CA LEU A 16 1.27 6.60 -7.18
C LEU A 16 1.96 5.47 -7.95
N ILE A 17 3.28 5.33 -7.79
CA ILE A 17 4.03 4.22 -8.41
C ILE A 17 3.49 2.88 -7.91
N VAL A 18 3.27 2.72 -6.60
CA VAL A 18 2.71 1.48 -6.04
C VAL A 18 1.32 1.20 -6.61
N VAL A 19 0.45 2.21 -6.71
CA VAL A 19 -0.90 2.04 -7.29
C VAL A 19 -0.83 1.60 -8.76
N VAL A 20 0.07 2.19 -9.56
CA VAL A 20 0.25 1.79 -10.97
C VAL A 20 0.74 0.34 -11.06
N VAL A 21 1.68 -0.06 -10.20
CA VAL A 21 2.16 -1.45 -10.14
C VAL A 21 1.03 -2.41 -9.76
N MET A 22 0.24 -2.08 -8.73
CA MET A 22 -0.91 -2.89 -8.32
C MET A 22 -1.95 -3.02 -9.43
N LEU A 23 -2.24 -1.92 -10.13
CA LEU A 23 -3.16 -1.91 -11.27
C LEU A 23 -2.68 -2.87 -12.37
N VAL A 24 -1.39 -2.80 -12.73
CA VAL A 24 -0.81 -3.72 -13.73
C VAL A 24 -0.89 -5.17 -13.25
N LEU A 25 -0.60 -5.44 -11.98
CA LEU A 25 -0.68 -6.79 -11.43
C LEU A 25 -2.10 -7.34 -11.38
N PHE A 26 -3.10 -6.49 -11.06
CA PHE A 26 -4.51 -6.83 -11.15
C PHE A 26 -4.91 -7.19 -12.58
N VAL A 27 -4.58 -6.34 -13.57
CA VAL A 27 -4.89 -6.61 -14.99
C VAL A 27 -4.21 -7.88 -15.49
N ARG A 28 -3.03 -8.20 -14.96
CA ARG A 28 -2.27 -9.39 -15.36
C ARG A 28 -2.71 -10.67 -14.66
N GLU A 29 -3.52 -10.58 -13.61
CA GLU A 29 -4.01 -11.71 -12.80
C GLU A 29 -2.91 -12.75 -12.46
N THR A 30 -1.65 -12.33 -12.37
CA THR A 30 -0.52 -13.24 -12.15
C THR A 30 -0.47 -13.72 -10.70
N LEU A 31 -1.01 -12.89 -9.80
CA LEU A 31 -1.19 -13.17 -8.38
C LEU A 31 -2.67 -12.91 -8.04
N PRO A 32 -3.26 -13.65 -7.09
CA PRO A 32 -4.58 -13.34 -6.56
C PRO A 32 -4.64 -11.88 -6.09
N THR A 33 -5.79 -11.23 -6.26
CA THR A 33 -5.94 -9.79 -5.98
C THR A 33 -5.71 -9.49 -4.50
N GLU A 34 -6.02 -10.44 -3.61
CA GLU A 34 -5.75 -10.37 -2.18
C GLU A 34 -4.26 -10.25 -1.90
N VAL A 35 -3.42 -11.00 -2.62
CA VAL A 35 -1.96 -10.99 -2.45
C VAL A 35 -1.38 -9.68 -2.94
N VAL A 36 -1.84 -9.17 -4.08
CA VAL A 36 -1.39 -7.88 -4.62
C VAL A 36 -1.79 -6.73 -3.70
N ALA A 37 -3.00 -6.77 -3.15
CA ALA A 37 -3.48 -5.78 -2.18
C ALA A 37 -2.62 -5.77 -0.91
N LEU A 38 -2.45 -6.93 -0.28
CA LEU A 38 -1.64 -7.07 0.93
C LEU A 38 -0.18 -6.68 0.70
N ALA A 39 0.40 -7.06 -0.43
CA ALA A 39 1.78 -6.69 -0.78
C ALA A 39 1.93 -5.18 -0.98
N GLY A 40 1.01 -4.53 -1.70
CA GLY A 40 1.02 -3.08 -1.90
C GLY A 40 0.91 -2.31 -0.59
N THR A 41 -0.02 -2.70 0.27
CA THR A 41 -0.17 -2.11 1.61
C THR A 41 1.07 -2.35 2.48
N ALA A 42 1.64 -3.56 2.47
CA ALA A 42 2.85 -3.87 3.22
C ALA A 42 4.05 -3.02 2.77
N VAL A 43 4.22 -2.81 1.46
CA VAL A 43 5.27 -1.93 0.91
C VAL A 43 5.07 -0.49 1.38
N MET A 44 3.86 0.05 1.29
CA MET A 44 3.60 1.42 1.73
C MET A 44 3.77 1.61 3.24
N LEU A 45 3.42 0.63 4.06
CA LEU A 45 3.68 0.62 5.51
C LEU A 45 5.18 0.57 5.83
N ALA A 46 5.92 -0.31 5.14
CA ALA A 46 7.37 -0.43 5.32
C ALA A 46 8.11 0.87 4.95
N LEU A 47 7.61 1.59 3.93
CA LEU A 47 8.14 2.89 3.53
C LEU A 47 7.71 4.05 4.45
N GLY A 48 6.82 3.80 5.41
CA GLY A 48 6.25 4.84 6.28
C GLY A 48 5.28 5.79 5.57
N ILE A 49 4.76 5.39 4.40
CA ILE A 49 3.81 6.21 3.62
C ILE A 49 2.40 6.15 4.22
N LEU A 50 2.00 4.98 4.73
CA LEU A 50 0.76 4.82 5.50
C LEU A 50 1.04 4.75 7.01
N PRO A 51 0.18 5.36 7.84
CA PRO A 51 0.22 5.13 9.27
C PRO A 51 -0.28 3.72 9.59
N TYR A 52 0.37 3.07 10.56
CA TYR A 52 0.04 1.70 10.95
C TYR A 52 -1.37 1.57 11.56
N ASP A 53 -1.83 2.58 12.27
CA ASP A 53 -3.15 2.60 12.90
C ASP A 53 -4.29 2.52 11.87
N ASP A 54 -4.11 3.11 10.68
CA ASP A 54 -5.09 3.02 9.58
C ASP A 54 -5.15 1.59 9.03
N ALA A 55 -4.02 0.89 8.93
CA ALA A 55 -4.00 -0.49 8.49
C ALA A 55 -4.73 -1.42 9.47
N GLN A 56 -4.60 -1.16 10.78
CA GLN A 56 -5.35 -1.89 11.81
C GLN A 56 -6.86 -1.64 11.69
N ALA A 57 -7.28 -0.39 11.46
CA ALA A 57 -8.69 -0.03 11.30
C ALA A 57 -9.34 -0.73 10.10
N VAL A 58 -8.64 -0.87 8.97
CA VAL A 58 -9.16 -1.57 7.79
C VAL A 58 -9.35 -3.06 8.06
N LEU A 59 -8.41 -3.71 8.77
CA LEU A 59 -8.52 -5.14 9.12
C LEU A 59 -9.61 -5.42 10.16
N GLN A 60 -9.97 -4.43 10.98
CA GLN A 60 -11.06 -4.52 11.97
C GLN A 60 -12.42 -4.14 11.39
N ASN A 61 -12.45 -3.54 10.21
CA ASN A 61 -13.70 -3.29 9.51
C ASN A 61 -14.23 -4.64 8.98
N SER A 62 -15.48 -4.98 9.33
CA SER A 62 -16.20 -6.04 8.62
C SER A 62 -16.52 -5.52 7.22
N ALA A 63 -15.52 -5.58 6.33
CA ALA A 63 -15.73 -5.30 4.92
C ALA A 63 -16.87 -6.21 4.42
N PRO A 64 -17.91 -5.64 3.77
CA PRO A 64 -19.04 -6.40 3.25
C PRO A 64 -18.65 -7.37 2.14
#